data_AF-A0A0P4UU28-F1
#
_entry.id   AF-A0A0P4UU28-F1
#
_cell.length_a   1.000
_cell.length_b   1.000
_cell.length_c   1.000
_cell.angle_alpha   90.00
_cell.angle_beta   90.00
_cell.angle_gamma   90.00
#
_symmetry.space_group_name_H-M   'P 1'
#
loop_
_entity.id
_entity.type
_entity.pdbx_description
1 polymer ?
#
loop_
_entity_poly.entity_id
_entity_poly.type
_entity_poly.pdbx_seq_one_letter_code
_entity_poly.pdbx_strand_id
1 'polypeptide(L)'
;MKLALLGAVAAGVAYATPAAALQTFNFTGSLQSWTVPITGTYTITTFGAQGGNRVGLPGGLGGRTGADFNLAAGQTISILVGGQGGNSNVRGSGGGGGTFVA
;
A
#
# COMPACT_ATOMS: atom_id res chain seq x y z
N MET A 1 -3.69 5.88 -5.90
CA MET A 1 -2.44 5.49 -5.20
C MET A 1 -2.64 4.08 -4.71
N LYS A 2 -1.61 3.24 -4.84
CA LYS A 2 -1.75 1.78 -4.92
C LYS A 2 -0.61 1.12 -4.16
N LEU A 3 -0.89 0.28 -3.17
CA LEU A 3 0.06 -0.63 -2.52
C LEU A 3 0.02 -1.98 -3.27
N ALA A 4 1.13 -2.71 -3.42
CA ALA A 4 1.12 -4.07 -3.98
C ALA A 4 1.93 -5.05 -3.11
N LEU A 5 1.37 -6.26 -2.89
CA LEU A 5 1.99 -7.36 -2.14
C LEU A 5 2.18 -8.59 -3.04
N LEU A 6 3.39 -9.13 -3.18
CA LEU A 6 3.64 -10.44 -3.83
C LEU A 6 4.15 -11.45 -2.81
N GLY A 7 3.72 -12.71 -2.88
CA GLY A 7 4.29 -13.83 -2.09
C GLY A 7 4.34 -15.12 -2.91
N ALA A 8 5.40 -15.93 -2.83
CA ALA A 8 5.58 -17.14 -3.63
C ALA A 8 5.48 -18.43 -2.79
N VAL A 9 4.89 -19.53 -3.32
CA VAL A 9 4.75 -20.84 -2.65
C VAL A 9 5.01 -22.02 -3.62
N ALA A 10 5.74 -23.05 -3.16
CA ALA A 10 5.97 -24.32 -3.85
C ALA A 10 4.86 -25.36 -3.55
N ALA A 11 4.46 -26.12 -4.58
CA ALA A 11 3.20 -26.87 -4.66
C ALA A 11 3.14 -28.20 -3.88
N GLY A 12 1.95 -28.54 -3.37
CA GLY A 12 1.58 -29.89 -2.95
C GLY A 12 0.37 -29.91 -1.99
N VAL A 13 -0.69 -30.65 -2.38
CA VAL A 13 -1.98 -30.87 -1.66
C VAL A 13 -3.03 -29.77 -1.88
N ALA A 14 -4.24 -30.20 -2.26
CA ALA A 14 -5.40 -29.39 -2.65
C ALA A 14 -5.98 -28.55 -1.48
N TYR A 15 -5.22 -27.55 -1.06
CA TYR A 15 -5.75 -26.29 -0.55
C TYR A 15 -5.71 -25.35 -1.74
N ALA A 16 -6.75 -24.55 -1.98
CA ALA A 16 -6.71 -23.51 -3.01
C ALA A 16 -5.38 -22.78 -2.84
N THR A 17 -4.41 -23.04 -3.72
CA THR A 17 -3.09 -22.42 -3.64
C THR A 17 -3.40 -20.94 -3.73
N PRO A 18 -3.11 -20.11 -2.72
CA PRO A 18 -3.08 -18.68 -2.98
C PRO A 18 -1.86 -18.51 -3.89
N ALA A 19 -2.11 -18.71 -5.18
CA ALA A 19 -1.22 -18.33 -6.26
C ALA A 19 -0.81 -16.91 -5.94
N ALA A 20 0.50 -16.66 -5.89
CA ALA A 20 1.13 -15.39 -5.60
C ALA A 20 0.26 -14.19 -6.02
N ALA A 21 -0.67 -13.80 -5.14
CA ALA A 21 -1.75 -12.92 -5.54
C ALA A 21 -1.25 -11.53 -5.26
N LEU A 22 -1.14 -10.73 -6.31
CA LEU A 22 -0.82 -9.32 -6.15
C LEU A 22 -1.98 -8.63 -5.42
N GLN A 23 -1.88 -8.54 -4.09
CA GLN A 23 -2.91 -7.88 -3.29
C GLN A 23 -2.68 -6.37 -3.38
N THR A 24 -3.70 -5.65 -3.84
CA THR A 24 -3.64 -4.19 -3.97
C THR A 24 -4.53 -3.50 -2.96
N PHE A 25 -3.94 -2.59 -2.16
CA PHE A 25 -4.68 -1.73 -1.24
C PHE A 25 -4.69 -0.30 -1.79
N ASN A 26 -5.89 0.26 -1.96
CA ASN A 26 -6.10 1.63 -2.44
C ASN A 26 -6.39 2.55 -1.26
N PHE A 27 -6.24 3.86 -1.46
CA PHE A 27 -6.64 4.85 -0.46
C PHE A 27 -8.14 4.78 -0.17
N THR A 28 -8.51 4.51 1.09
CA THR A 28 -9.91 4.52 1.57
C THR A 28 -10.18 5.60 2.60
N GLY A 29 -9.16 6.36 3.03
CA GLY A 29 -9.27 7.30 4.15
C GLY A 29 -9.30 6.64 5.54
N SER A 30 -9.10 5.33 5.64
CA SER A 30 -9.10 4.60 6.91
C SER A 30 -8.08 3.46 6.90
N LEU A 31 -7.75 2.95 8.10
CA LEU A 31 -6.89 1.79 8.27
C LEU A 31 -7.55 0.55 7.64
N GLN A 32 -6.79 -0.21 6.87
CA GLN A 32 -7.19 -1.49 6.29
C GLN A 32 -6.38 -2.60 6.95
N SER A 33 -7.03 -3.69 7.34
CA SER A 33 -6.38 -4.86 7.93
C SER A 33 -6.34 -6.01 6.92
N TRP A 34 -5.20 -6.70 6.86
CA TRP A 34 -5.02 -7.88 6.03
C TRP A 34 -4.40 -9.01 6.84
N THR A 35 -5.05 -10.18 6.83
CA THR A 35 -4.54 -11.38 7.48
C THR A 35 -3.77 -12.22 6.47
N VAL A 36 -2.55 -12.58 6.82
CA VAL A 36 -1.62 -13.36 6.02
C VAL A 36 -2.17 -14.78 5.87
N PRO A 37 -2.44 -15.25 4.64
CA PRO A 37 -3.02 -16.58 4.43
C PRO A 37 -1.99 -17.70 4.62
N ILE A 38 -0.70 -17.45 4.31
CA ILE A 38 0.37 -18.45 4.34
C ILE A 38 1.67 -17.84 4.88
N THR A 39 2.45 -18.61 5.64
CA THR A 39 3.78 -18.18 6.09
C THR A 39 4.74 -18.09 4.90
N GLY A 40 5.41 -16.95 4.74
CA GLY A 40 6.38 -16.76 3.67
C GLY A 40 6.98 -15.36 3.65
N THR A 41 7.86 -15.11 2.67
CA THR A 41 8.39 -13.78 2.39
C THR A 41 7.45 -13.03 1.45
N TYR A 42 7.08 -11.83 1.86
CA TYR A 42 6.17 -10.95 1.13
C TYR A 42 6.87 -9.63 0.80
N THR A 43 6.86 -9.25 -0.47
CA THR A 43 7.36 -7.94 -0.91
C THR A 43 6.25 -6.90 -0.80
N ILE A 44 6.34 -5.98 0.16
CA ILE A 44 5.40 -4.87 0.35
C ILE A 44 5.94 -3.65 -0.39
N THR A 45 5.24 -3.16 -1.41
CA THR A 45 5.62 -1.93 -2.15
C THR A 45 4.60 -0.81 -1.92
N THR A 46 4.92 0.14 -1.04
CA THR A 46 4.14 1.35 -0.73
C THR A 46 4.41 2.49 -1.70
N PHE A 47 3.37 3.24 -2.01
CA PHE A 47 3.44 4.47 -2.80
C PHE A 47 2.78 5.57 -1.97
N GLY A 48 3.60 6.51 -1.53
CA GLY A 48 3.22 7.69 -0.78
C GLY A 48 2.30 8.60 -1.57
N ALA A 49 1.63 9.49 -0.85
CA ALA A 49 0.62 10.33 -1.44
C ALA A 49 1.20 11.45 -2.32
N GLN A 50 0.58 11.75 -3.47
CA GLN A 50 0.82 13.00 -4.18
C GLN A 50 0.36 14.20 -3.34
N GLY A 51 1.11 15.30 -3.39
CA GLY A 51 0.64 16.59 -2.89
C GLY A 51 -0.60 17.10 -3.61
N GLY A 52 -1.27 18.08 -3.03
CA GLY A 52 -2.41 18.74 -3.67
C GLY A 52 -2.00 19.54 -4.88
N ASN A 53 -2.90 19.62 -5.85
CA ASN A 53 -2.73 20.42 -7.07
C ASN A 53 -3.09 21.89 -6.82
N ARG A 54 -2.38 22.75 -7.54
CA ARG A 54 -2.73 24.15 -7.75
C ARG A 54 -2.90 24.41 -9.25
N VAL A 55 -3.64 25.45 -9.63
CA VAL A 55 -3.85 25.82 -11.04
C VAL A 55 -2.51 25.89 -11.78
N GLY A 56 -2.34 25.03 -12.79
CA GLY A 56 -1.12 24.92 -13.60
C GLY A 56 0.09 24.30 -12.90
N LEU A 57 -0.03 23.85 -11.64
CA LEU A 57 1.06 23.35 -10.81
C LEU A 57 0.64 22.03 -10.13
N PRO A 58 1.00 20.87 -10.72
CA PRO A 58 0.72 19.58 -10.09
C PRO A 58 1.46 19.44 -8.75
N GLY A 59 0.80 18.81 -7.78
CA GLY A 59 1.42 18.51 -6.49
C GLY A 59 2.59 17.52 -6.63
N GLY A 60 3.55 17.62 -5.72
CA GLY A 60 4.73 16.75 -5.73
C GLY A 60 4.36 15.26 -5.70
N LEU A 61 5.05 14.46 -6.50
CA LEU A 61 4.85 13.01 -6.53
C LEU A 61 5.22 12.40 -5.18
N GLY A 62 4.38 11.49 -4.68
CA GLY A 62 4.69 10.76 -3.46
C GLY A 62 5.84 9.77 -3.65
N GLY A 63 6.58 9.51 -2.58
CA GLY A 63 7.70 8.57 -2.61
C GLY A 63 7.25 7.11 -2.76
N ARG A 64 8.05 6.28 -3.42
CA ARG A 64 7.83 4.83 -3.47
C ARG A 64 8.81 4.15 -2.51
N THR A 65 8.32 3.26 -1.65
CA THR A 65 9.15 2.44 -0.78
C THR A 65 8.78 0.97 -0.98
N GLY A 66 9.77 0.09 -1.01
CA GLY A 66 9.55 -1.35 -1.08
C GLY A 66 10.43 -2.05 -0.05
N ALA A 67 9.89 -3.05 0.63
CA ALA A 67 10.64 -3.90 1.55
C ALA A 67 10.06 -5.31 1.57
N ASP A 68 10.95 -6.28 1.82
CA ASP A 68 10.58 -7.68 1.97
C ASP A 68 10.37 -8.00 3.45
N PHE A 69 9.25 -8.64 3.77
CA PHE A 69 8.88 -9.01 5.12
C PHE A 69 8.60 -10.50 5.21
N ASN A 70 9.17 -11.16 6.21
CA ASN A 70 8.80 -12.53 6.54
C ASN A 70 7.55 -12.49 7.43
N LEU A 71 6.42 -12.93 6.89
CA LEU A 71 5.14 -12.95 7.60
C LEU A 71 4.71 -14.39 7.87
N ALA A 72 4.07 -14.61 9.02
CA ALA A 72 3.51 -15.90 9.39
C ALA A 72 2.02 -15.99 9.02
N ALA A 73 1.55 -17.19 8.64
CA ALA A 73 0.13 -17.45 8.44
C ALA A 73 -0.68 -17.06 9.68
N GLY A 74 -1.80 -16.36 9.48
CA GLY A 74 -2.65 -15.84 10.55
C GLY A 74 -2.18 -14.51 11.15
N GLN A 75 -1.00 -14.00 10.78
CA GLN A 75 -0.55 -12.67 11.20
C GLN A 75 -1.41 -11.62 10.51
N THR A 76 -1.91 -10.64 11.27
CA THR A 76 -2.65 -9.51 10.71
C THR A 76 -1.73 -8.31 10.60
N ILE A 77 -1.62 -7.75 9.40
CA ILE A 77 -0.94 -6.48 9.15
C ILE A 77 -1.96 -5.37 8.97
N SER A 78 -1.61 -4.19 9.47
CA SER A 78 -2.37 -2.96 9.39
C SER A 78 -1.76 -2.04 8.35
N ILE A 79 -2.57 -1.63 7.39
CA ILE A 79 -2.18 -0.88 6.21
C ILE A 79 -2.93 0.45 6.23
N LEU A 80 -2.19 1.55 6.27
CA LEU A 80 -2.73 2.89 6.07
C LEU A 80 -2.16 3.45 4.77
N VAL A 81 -3.00 3.64 3.77
CA VAL A 81 -2.59 4.32 2.53
C VAL A 81 -2.76 5.82 2.73
N GLY A 82 -1.77 6.61 2.33
CA GLY A 82 -1.83 8.07 2.37
C GLY A 82 -2.74 8.64 1.28
N GLY A 83 -3.55 9.63 1.61
CA GLY A 83 -4.42 10.35 0.67
C GLY A 83 -3.74 11.55 0.02
N GLN A 84 -4.18 11.93 -1.18
CA GLN A 84 -3.69 13.14 -1.85
C GLN A 84 -3.92 14.37 -0.96
N GLY A 85 -2.95 15.27 -0.93
CA GLY A 85 -3.09 16.55 -0.23
C GLY A 85 -4.19 17.43 -0.82
N GLY A 86 -4.75 18.34 -0.02
CA GLY A 86 -5.85 19.22 -0.45
C GLY A 86 -5.47 20.12 -1.64
N ASN A 87 -6.34 20.14 -2.65
CA ASN A 87 -6.20 21.04 -3.80
C ASN A 87 -6.60 22.47 -3.42
N SER A 88 -5.92 23.47 -4.01
CA SER A 88 -6.23 24.88 -3.75
C SER A 88 -5.99 25.75 -4.98
N ASN A 89 -6.89 26.69 -5.22
CA ASN A 89 -6.82 27.61 -6.35
C ASN A 89 -6.17 28.95 -5.99
N VAL A 90 -5.99 29.25 -4.69
CA VAL A 90 -5.65 30.60 -4.21
C VAL A 90 -4.26 30.64 -3.58
N ARG A 91 -4.01 29.88 -2.50
CA ARG A 91 -2.69 29.75 -1.85
C ARG A 91 -2.56 28.39 -1.15
N GLY A 92 -1.36 27.79 -1.24
CA GLY A 92 -0.96 26.55 -0.55
C GLY A 92 -1.76 25.31 -0.95
N SER A 93 -1.11 24.31 -1.55
CA SER A 93 -1.67 22.97 -1.62
C SER A 93 -1.23 22.14 -0.40
N GLY A 94 -2.10 21.25 0.06
CA GLY A 94 -1.76 20.35 1.17
C GLY A 94 -0.67 19.36 0.78
N GLY A 95 0.20 19.00 1.73
CA GLY A 95 1.13 17.88 1.57
C GLY A 95 0.36 16.55 1.45
N GLY A 96 0.92 15.59 0.72
CA GLY A 96 0.35 14.24 0.64
C GLY A 96 0.51 13.49 1.97
N GLY A 97 -0.48 12.68 2.34
CA GLY A 97 -0.42 11.81 3.53
C GLY A 97 0.62 10.70 3.44
N GLY A 98 1.20 10.32 4.59
CA GLY A 98 2.10 9.17 4.70
C GLY A 98 1.38 7.84 4.48
N THR A 99 2.11 6.85 3.94
CA THR A 99 1.65 5.46 3.88
C THR A 99 2.40 4.65 4.93
N PHE A 100 1.66 3.85 5.71
CA PHE A 100 2.19 3.08 6.83
C PHE A 100 1.74 1.63 6.73
N VAL A 101 2.64 0.72 7.11
CA VAL A 101 2.37 -0.72 7.20
C VAL A 101 3.05 -1.24 8.47
N ALA A 102 2.31 -1.97 9.31
CA ALA A 102 2.81 -2.61 10.53
C ALA A 102 2.14 -3.96 10.79
#